data_AF-A0A6N4AIS3-F1
#
_entry.id   AF-A0A6N4AIS3-F1
#
_cell.length_a   1.000
_cell.length_b   1.000
_cell.length_c   1.000
_cell.angle_alpha   90.00
_cell.angle_beta   90.00
_cell.angle_gamma   90.00
#
_symmetry.space_group_name_H-M   'P 1'
#
loop_
_entity.id
_entity.type
_entity.pdbx_description
1 polymer ?
#
loop_
_entity_poly.entity_id
_entity_poly.type
_entity_poly.pdbx_seq_one_letter_code
_entity_poly.pdbx_strand_id
1 'polypeptide(L)' 'MTHSISNINKTTSFKLSDKVFSLLHSKGYSSIFNYTDYDYFKKKAKNAFNKAQAIAEMFIEENNIQSDYQEYIF' A
#
# COMPACT_ATOMS: atom_id res chain seq x y z
N MET A 1 -25.87 6.49 40.04
CA MET A 1 -25.19 7.11 38.88
C MET A 1 -24.87 6.00 37.90
N THR A 2 -25.53 6.01 36.73
CA THR A 2 -25.49 4.95 35.73
C THR A 2 -24.23 5.08 34.87
N HIS A 3 -23.40 4.04 34.85
CA HIS A 3 -22.22 3.99 33.99
C HIS A 3 -22.65 3.64 32.55
N SER A 4 -22.49 4.60 31.64
CA SER A 4 -22.69 4.40 30.21
C SER A 4 -21.51 3.59 29.65
N ILE A 5 -21.76 2.34 29.25
CA ILE A 5 -20.79 1.52 28.53
C ILE A 5 -20.83 1.98 27.07
N SER A 6 -19.83 2.77 26.68
CA SER A 6 -19.61 3.20 25.31
C SER A 6 -19.27 2.01 24.43
N ASN A 7 -20.23 1.60 23.61
CA ASN A 7 -20.06 0.61 22.54
C ASN A 7 -19.13 1.17 21.45
N ILE A 8 -17.81 1.13 21.68
CA ILE A 8 -16.81 1.46 20.65
C ILE A 8 -16.58 0.19 19.83
N ASN A 9 -17.60 -0.20 19.06
CA ASN A 9 -17.44 -1.16 17.97
C ASN A 9 -16.70 -0.45 16.83
N LYS A 10 -15.42 -0.14 17.04
CA LYS A 10 -14.49 0.17 15.95
C LYS A 10 -14.26 -1.14 15.22
N THR A 11 -15.16 -1.47 14.30
CA THR A 11 -14.86 -2.41 13.22
C THR A 11 -13.78 -1.73 12.38
N THR A 12 -12.53 -1.78 12.82
CA THR A 12 -11.37 -1.43 12.01
C THR A 12 -11.30 -2.51 10.93
N SER A 13 -12.15 -2.38 9.92
CA SER A 13 -11.99 -3.07 8.66
C SER A 13 -10.59 -2.67 8.22
N PHE A 14 -9.62 -3.56 8.45
CA PHE A 14 -8.22 -3.31 8.16
C PHE A 14 -8.15 -3.03 6.67
N LYS A 15 -8.12 -1.74 6.30
CA LYS A 15 -8.18 -1.36 4.91
C LYS A 15 -6.92 -1.92 4.27
N LEU A 16 -7.10 -2.59 3.13
CA LEU A 16 -5.99 -3.15 2.38
C LEU A 16 -4.96 -2.06 2.04
N SER A 17 -5.42 -0.83 1.79
CA SER A 17 -4.58 0.35 1.60
C SER A 17 -3.64 0.62 2.78
N ASP A 18 -4.15 0.50 4.01
CA ASP A 18 -3.37 0.80 5.22
C ASP A 18 -2.29 -0.27 5.45
N LYS A 19 -2.60 -1.53 5.10
CA LYS A 19 -1.61 -2.62 5.11
C LYS A 19 -0.54 -2.41 4.05
N VAL A 20 -0.91 -2.04 2.83
CA VAL A 20 0.04 -1.73 1.74
C VAL A 20 0.93 -0.56 2.13
N PHE A 21 0.35 0.54 2.63
CA PHE A 21 1.09 1.71 3.08
C PHE A 21 2.06 1.36 4.20
N SER A 22 1.63 0.58 5.20
CA SER A 22 2.51 0.15 6.30
C SER A 22 3.68 -0.70 5.80
N LEU A 23 3.44 -1.61 4.84
CA LEU A 23 4.49 -2.40 4.22
C LEU A 23 5.49 -1.53 3.46
N LEU A 24 5.00 -0.60 2.64
CA LEU A 24 5.84 0.35 1.92
C LEU A 24 6.64 1.25 2.87
N HIS A 25 6.01 1.78 3.90
CA HIS A 25 6.64 2.59 4.92
C HIS A 25 7.76 1.83 5.65
N SER A 26 7.51 0.57 6.03
CA SER A 26 8.53 -0.28 6.68
C SER A 26 9.76 -0.53 5.80
N LYS A 27 9.61 -0.41 4.48
CA LYS A 27 10.68 -0.59 3.50
C LYS A 27 11.30 0.74 3.02
N GLY A 28 10.82 1.89 3.51
CA GLY A 28 11.30 3.22 3.08
C GLY A 28 10.64 3.78 1.81
N TYR A 29 9.59 3.13 1.30
CA TYR A 29 8.89 3.48 0.06
C TYR A 29 7.51 4.15 0.32
N SER A 30 7.29 4.81 1.46
CA SER A 30 5.99 5.45 1.72
C SER A 30 5.68 6.63 0.78
N SER A 31 6.71 7.26 0.21
CA SER A 31 6.57 8.41 -0.70
C SER A 31 5.95 8.04 -2.05
N ILE A 32 6.08 6.79 -2.48
CA ILE A 32 5.62 6.32 -3.79
C ILE A 32 4.17 5.83 -3.75
N PHE A 33 3.59 5.70 -2.56
CA PHE A 33 2.22 5.26 -2.40
C PHE A 33 1.24 6.32 -2.91
N ASN A 34 0.40 5.93 -3.86
CA ASN A 34 -0.69 6.75 -4.36
C ASN A 34 -1.92 5.89 -4.68
N TYR A 35 -3.11 6.52 -4.67
CA TYR A 35 -4.37 5.79 -4.86
C TYR A 35 -4.61 5.33 -6.30
N THR A 36 -4.03 6.02 -7.28
CA THR A 36 -4.15 5.69 -8.71
C THR A 36 -3.48 4.34 -8.99
N ASP A 37 -2.21 4.22 -8.64
CA ASP A 37 -1.42 3.01 -8.82
C ASP A 37 -1.91 1.90 -7.89
N TYR A 38 -2.35 2.25 -6.68
CA TYR A 38 -2.98 1.29 -5.78
C TYR A 38 -4.22 0.64 -6.41
N ASP A 39 -5.12 1.38 -7.05
CA ASP A 39 -6.29 0.78 -7.70
C ASP A 39 -5.90 -0.09 -8.90
N TYR A 40 -4.90 0.34 -9.67
CA TYR A 40 -4.33 -0.42 -10.76
C TYR A 40 -3.70 -1.74 -10.29
N PHE A 41 -2.79 -1.69 -9.31
CA PHE A 41 -2.15 -2.87 -8.72
C PHE A 41 -3.13 -3.76 -7.98
N LYS A 42 -4.17 -3.20 -7.36
CA LYS A 42 -5.25 -3.97 -6.73
C LYS A 42 -6.02 -4.82 -7.74
N LYS A 43 -6.23 -4.31 -8.96
CA LYS A 43 -6.82 -5.10 -10.06
C LYS A 43 -5.86 -6.19 -10.55
N LYS A 44 -4.57 -5.88 -10.70
CA LYS A 44 -3.53 -6.87 -11.07
C LYS A 44 -3.37 -7.98 -10.01
N ALA A 45 -3.38 -7.63 -8.73
CA ALA A 45 -3.23 -8.55 -7.61
C ALA A 45 -4.53 -9.31 -7.24
N LYS A 46 -5.55 -9.33 -8.11
CA LYS A 46 -6.85 -9.96 -7.81
C LYS A 46 -6.72 -11.44 -7.40
N ASN A 47 -5.78 -12.14 -8.02
CA ASN A 47 -5.51 -13.57 -7.81
C ASN A 47 -4.37 -13.85 -6.82
N ALA A 48 -3.76 -12.81 -6.23
CA ALA A 48 -2.68 -12.98 -5.27
C ALA A 48 -3.22 -13.47 -3.91
N PHE A 49 -2.56 -14.46 -3.32
CA PHE A 49 -2.88 -14.97 -1.99
C PHE A 49 -2.76 -13.86 -0.92
N ASN A 50 -1.66 -13.09 -0.95
CA ASN A 50 -1.48 -11.91 -0.12
C ASN A 50 -1.49 -10.64 -0.98
N LYS A 51 -2.67 -10.03 -1.12
CA LYS A 51 -2.86 -8.82 -1.93
C LYS A 51 -2.03 -7.63 -1.43
N ALA A 52 -1.86 -7.48 -0.12
CA ALA A 52 -1.14 -6.34 0.42
C ALA A 52 0.34 -6.40 0.04
N GLN A 53 0.93 -7.59 0.17
CA GLN A 53 2.32 -7.83 -0.19
C GLN A 53 2.55 -7.70 -1.69
N ALA A 54 1.70 -8.34 -2.51
CA ALA A 54 1.82 -8.28 -3.96
C ALA A 54 1.72 -6.84 -4.50
N ILE A 55 0.81 -6.03 -3.95
CA ILE A 55 0.69 -4.62 -4.34
C ILE A 55 1.94 -3.83 -3.93
N ALA A 56 2.44 -4.04 -2.70
CA ALA A 56 3.65 -3.34 -2.24
C ALA A 56 4.90 -3.72 -3.06
N GLU A 57 5.02 -4.98 -3.48
CA GLU A 57 6.08 -5.44 -4.39
C GLU A 57 5.98 -4.75 -5.76
N MET A 58 4.78 -4.66 -6.35
CA MET A 58 4.57 -3.96 -7.63
C MET A 58 4.96 -2.47 -7.55
N PHE A 59 4.65 -1.79 -6.45
CA PHE A 59 5.07 -0.40 -6.21
C PHE A 59 6.60 -0.26 -6.22
N ILE A 60 7.31 -1.18 -5.56
CA ILE A 60 8.77 -1.18 -5.47
C ILE A 60 9.40 -1.51 -6.82
N GLU A 61 8.86 -2.49 -7.54
CA GLU A 61 9.33 -2.88 -8.86
C GLU A 61 9.22 -1.73 -9.87
N GLU A 62 8.05 -1.08 -9.99
CA GLU A 62 7.91 0.07 -10.90
C GLU A 62 8.83 1.23 -10.54
N ASN A 63 9.01 1.53 -9.25
CA ASN A 63 9.93 2.58 -8.84
C ASN A 63 11.40 2.25 -9.11
N ASN A 64 11.81 0.99 -8.96
CA ASN A 64 13.16 0.56 -9.31
C ASN A 64 13.41 0.63 -10.82
N ILE A 65 12.42 0.29 -11.65
CA ILE A 65 12.53 0.36 -13.12
C ILE A 65 12.66 1.82 -13.59
N GLN A 66 12.04 2.77 -12.87
CA GLN A 66 12.14 4.19 -13.21
C GLN A 66 13.52 4.80 -12.93
N SER A 67 14.41 4.06 -12.24
CA SER A 67 15.80 4.49 -11.96
C SER A 67 16.73 4.45 -13.18
N ASP A 68 16.30 3.92 -14.32
CA ASP A 68 17.11 3.81 -15.55
C ASP A 68 17.13 5.08 -16.44
N TYR A 69 16.47 6.17 -16.05
CA TYR A 69 16.60 7.46 -16.77
C TYR A 69 17.88 8.24 -16.42
N GLN A 70 18.92 7.56 -15.92
CA GLN A 70 20.19 8.18 -15.52
C GLN A 70 21.33 8.00 -16.54
N GLU A 71 21.04 8.10 -17.84
CA GLU A 71 22.06 8.33 -18.87
C GLU A 71 21.61 9.42 -19.86
N TYR A 72 21.64 10.68 -19.42
CA TYR A 72 21.85 11.80 -20.34
C TYR A 72 23.33 12.16 -20.29
N ILE A 73 24.12 11.44 -21.07
CA ILE A 73 25.52 11.77 -21.34
C ILE A 73 25.48 12.96 -22.31
N PHE A 74 25.91 14.14 -21.84
CA PHE A 74 26.04 15.36 -22.66
C PHE A 74 27.14 15.22 -23.72
#